data_AF-A0A250L7C7-F1
#
_entry.id   AF-A0A250L7C7-F1
#
_cell.length_a   1.000
_cell.length_b   1.000
_cell.length_c   1.000
_cell.angle_alpha   90.00
_cell.angle_beta   90.00
_cell.angle_gamma   90.00
#
_symmetry.space_group_name_H-M   'P 1'
#
loop_
_entity.id
_entity.type
_entity.pdbx_description
1 polymer ?
#
loop_
_entity_poly.entity_id
_entity_poly.type
_entity_poly.pdbx_seq_one_letter_code
_entity_poly.pdbx_strand_id
1 'polypeptide(L)'
;MTHSILRTILVVGAVTLMAAAMWAFLPPDGTNAIAIFALRNGKTAFVIVGAVIFAAYFYWLLGNIARFGRAKRAGLLIATLGLLGCFSLIIFGGVTVDGTDCERFNYNDKMNGGIKQVDGTTYIVNVCGSGPRGHGFFADQNEQVKLVVTDAHGSVLASRLFFVFWDGRPGEDSIKIHDAKLIYFDAADEYDSKRTISMPPTIIDWVTARIPIRLR
;
A
#
# COMPACT_ATOMS: atom_id res chain seq x y z
N MET A 1 32.17 15.08 -18.87
CA MET A 1 30.91 14.30 -18.90
C MET A 1 30.40 13.95 -17.50
N THR A 2 31.28 13.66 -16.53
CA THR A 2 30.95 13.50 -15.10
C THR A 2 30.44 14.80 -14.45
N HIS A 3 30.97 15.95 -14.86
CA HIS A 3 30.61 17.25 -14.29
C HIS A 3 29.17 17.72 -14.58
N SER A 4 28.59 17.33 -15.73
CA SER A 4 27.20 17.68 -16.07
C SER A 4 26.20 16.81 -15.32
N ILE A 5 26.48 15.52 -15.17
CA ILE A 5 25.63 14.57 -14.43
C ILE A 5 25.63 14.89 -12.94
N LEU A 6 26.81 15.20 -12.37
CA LEU A 6 26.93 15.62 -10.98
C LEU A 6 26.14 16.91 -10.70
N ARG A 7 26.15 17.87 -11.64
CA ARG A 7 25.33 19.08 -11.54
C ARG A 7 23.85 18.79 -11.57
N THR A 8 23.38 17.89 -12.43
CA THR A 8 21.96 17.51 -12.46
C THR A 8 21.53 16.81 -11.17
N ILE A 9 22.35 15.91 -10.64
CA ILE A 9 22.09 15.23 -9.36
C ILE A 9 22.07 16.24 -8.20
N LEU A 10 23.03 17.18 -8.17
CA LEU A 10 23.08 18.23 -7.15
C LEU A 10 21.88 19.18 -7.23
N VAL A 11 21.45 19.55 -8.44
CA VAL A 11 20.26 20.40 -8.63
C VAL A 11 19.00 19.68 -8.20
N VAL A 12 18.82 18.41 -8.59
CA VAL A 12 17.66 17.61 -8.16
C VAL A 12 17.67 17.41 -6.64
N GLY A 13 18.83 17.09 -6.05
CA GLY A 13 19.01 16.94 -4.61
C GLY A 13 18.77 18.23 -3.82
N ALA A 14 19.20 19.38 -4.36
CA ALA A 14 18.96 20.68 -3.75
C ALA A 14 17.46 21.06 -3.81
N VAL A 15 16.79 20.79 -4.93
CA VAL A 15 15.35 21.06 -5.08
C VAL A 15 14.52 20.17 -4.16
N THR A 16 14.85 18.89 -4.00
CA THR A 16 14.16 18.01 -3.04
C THR A 16 14.43 18.39 -1.59
N LEU A 17 15.66 18.80 -1.24
CA LEU A 17 15.96 19.31 0.10
C LEU A 17 15.22 20.61 0.40
N MET A 18 15.13 21.54 -0.56
CA MET A 18 14.36 22.77 -0.39
C MET A 18 12.86 22.50 -0.26
N ALA A 19 12.32 21.55 -1.03
CA ALA A 19 10.92 21.13 -0.89
C ALA A 19 10.65 20.49 0.49
N ALA A 20 11.56 19.65 0.98
CA ALA A 20 11.46 19.03 2.31
C ALA A 20 11.61 20.05 3.45
N ALA A 21 12.53 21.01 3.31
CA ALA A 21 12.69 22.10 4.29
C ALA A 21 11.47 23.03 4.30
N MET A 22 10.95 23.40 3.13
CA MET A 22 9.73 24.20 3.01
C MET A 22 8.50 23.49 3.61
N TRP A 23 8.49 22.16 3.58
CA TRP A 23 7.48 21.32 4.25
C TRP A 23 7.55 21.41 5.78
N ALA A 24 8.74 21.59 6.35
CA ALA A 24 8.95 21.69 7.80
C ALA A 24 8.55 23.05 8.39
N PHE A 25 8.34 24.08 7.55
CA PHE A 25 8.01 25.45 7.97
C PHE A 25 6.54 25.85 7.76
N LEU A 26 5.67 24.93 7.34
CA LEU A 26 4.23 25.21 7.15
C LEU A 26 3.43 24.98 8.44
N PRO A 27 2.48 25.88 8.78
CA PRO A 27 1.73 25.82 10.04
C PRO A 27 0.78 24.60 10.10
N PRO A 28 0.63 23.97 11.28
CA PRO A 28 -0.04 22.67 11.47
C PRO A 28 -1.56 22.65 11.21
N ASP A 29 -2.20 23.81 11.08
CA ASP A 29 -3.65 23.89 10.79
C ASP A 29 -3.95 23.97 9.28
N GLY A 30 -2.98 24.39 8.46
CA GLY A 30 -3.08 24.40 6.98
C GLY A 30 -2.67 23.07 6.34
N THR A 31 -2.02 22.19 7.10
CA THR A 31 -1.52 20.89 6.64
C THR A 31 -2.63 19.88 6.38
N ASN A 32 -3.84 20.04 6.93
CA ASN A 32 -4.86 19.01 6.76
C ASN A 32 -5.43 18.97 5.33
N ALA A 33 -5.83 20.10 4.75
CA ALA A 33 -6.38 20.11 3.39
C ALA A 33 -5.29 19.87 2.33
N ILE A 34 -4.09 20.44 2.49
CA ILE A 34 -2.99 20.30 1.54
C ILE A 34 -2.31 18.93 1.68
N ALA A 35 -2.14 18.38 2.89
CA ALA A 35 -1.61 17.02 3.04
C ALA A 35 -2.64 15.97 2.62
N ILE A 36 -3.95 16.16 2.86
CA ILE A 36 -4.99 15.26 2.33
C ILE A 36 -5.04 15.36 0.80
N PHE A 37 -4.96 16.56 0.22
CA PHE A 37 -4.87 16.76 -1.24
C PHE A 37 -3.57 16.19 -1.82
N ALA A 38 -2.44 16.32 -1.12
CA ALA A 38 -1.13 15.78 -1.50
C ALA A 38 -1.00 14.28 -1.21
N LEU A 39 -1.80 13.68 -0.33
CA LEU A 39 -1.92 12.23 -0.16
C LEU A 39 -2.85 11.64 -1.23
N ARG A 40 -3.96 12.33 -1.52
CA ARG A 40 -4.95 11.93 -2.54
C ARG A 40 -4.40 12.07 -3.97
N ASN A 41 -3.62 13.13 -4.22
CA ASN A 41 -2.90 13.37 -5.48
C ASN A 41 -1.41 13.03 -5.40
N GLY A 42 -0.94 12.49 -4.29
CA GLY A 42 0.47 12.11 -4.12
C GLY A 42 0.85 10.99 -5.07
N LYS A 43 -0.04 9.99 -5.18
CA LYS A 43 0.12 8.91 -6.17
C LYS A 43 0.22 9.47 -7.60
N THR A 44 -0.65 10.39 -7.99
CA THR A 44 -0.60 11.00 -9.33
C THR A 44 0.63 11.90 -9.50
N ALA A 45 1.04 12.66 -8.49
CA ALA A 45 2.25 13.48 -8.54
C ALA A 45 3.54 12.64 -8.63
N PHE A 46 3.66 11.56 -7.87
CA PHE A 46 4.79 10.63 -7.97
C PHE A 46 4.84 9.95 -9.34
N VAL A 47 3.68 9.58 -9.89
CA VAL A 47 3.58 9.02 -11.25
C VAL A 47 3.98 10.04 -12.32
N ILE A 48 3.52 11.30 -12.21
CA ILE A 48 3.87 12.36 -13.16
C ILE A 48 5.36 12.69 -13.08
N VAL A 49 5.90 12.90 -11.88
CA VAL A 49 7.33 13.21 -11.68
C VAL A 49 8.19 12.05 -12.18
N GLY A 50 7.83 10.81 -11.85
CA GLY A 50 8.54 9.64 -12.33
C GLY A 50 8.47 9.46 -13.85
N ALA A 51 7.31 9.72 -14.47
CA ALA A 51 7.15 9.69 -15.92
C ALA A 51 7.99 10.76 -16.63
N VAL A 52 8.08 11.97 -16.07
CA VAL A 52 8.93 13.06 -16.60
C VAL A 52 10.42 12.68 -16.50
N ILE A 53 10.85 12.13 -15.37
CA ILE A 53 12.24 11.66 -15.19
C ILE A 53 12.55 10.51 -16.16
N PHE A 54 11.63 9.58 -16.34
CA PHE A 54 11.78 8.46 -17.27
C PHE A 54 11.83 8.92 -18.72
N ALA A 55 10.97 9.86 -19.12
CA ALA A 55 10.98 10.47 -20.45
C ALA A 55 12.28 11.24 -20.73
N ALA A 56 12.78 12.00 -19.76
CA ALA A 56 14.07 12.68 -19.87
C ALA A 56 15.25 11.70 -19.98
N TYR A 57 15.22 10.63 -19.19
CA TYR A 57 16.20 9.53 -19.28
C TYR A 57 16.17 8.87 -20.66
N PHE A 58 14.98 8.54 -21.17
CA PHE A 58 14.79 7.89 -22.47
C PHE A 58 15.19 8.80 -23.64
N TYR A 59 14.87 10.09 -23.58
CA TYR A 59 15.31 11.07 -24.57
C TYR A 59 16.84 11.20 -24.62
N TRP A 60 17.49 11.28 -23.44
CA TRP A 60 18.95 11.26 -23.35
C TRP A 60 19.55 9.96 -23.90
N LEU A 61 18.87 8.84 -23.66
CA LEU A 61 19.24 7.51 -24.13
C LEU A 61 19.33 7.45 -25.66
N LEU A 62 18.25 7.85 -26.33
CA LEU A 62 18.12 7.81 -27.78
C LEU A 62 19.19 8.68 -28.45
N GLY A 63 19.50 9.86 -27.90
CA GLY A 63 20.52 10.76 -28.43
C GLY A 63 21.98 10.27 -28.29
N ASN A 64 22.24 9.30 -27.40
CA ASN A 64 23.58 8.78 -27.14
C ASN A 64 23.77 7.30 -27.49
N ILE A 65 22.72 6.56 -27.89
CA ILE A 65 22.77 5.10 -28.10
C ILE A 65 23.82 4.69 -29.17
N ALA A 66 23.99 5.52 -30.20
CA ALA A 66 24.97 5.32 -31.25
C ALA A 66 26.43 5.46 -30.76
N ARG A 67 26.66 6.21 -29.68
CA ARG A 67 28.00 6.45 -29.09
C ARG A 67 28.42 5.40 -28.06
N PHE A 68 27.51 4.50 -27.66
CA PHE A 68 27.80 3.48 -26.64
C PHE A 68 28.25 2.15 -27.25
N GLY A 69 29.36 1.61 -26.74
CA GLY A 69 29.84 0.27 -27.06
C GLY A 69 28.94 -0.86 -26.51
N ARG A 70 29.15 -2.09 -26.98
CA ARG A 70 28.27 -3.26 -26.76
C ARG A 70 28.01 -3.57 -25.27
N ALA A 71 29.03 -3.49 -24.42
CA ALA A 71 28.89 -3.71 -22.96
C ALA A 71 28.08 -2.59 -22.26
N LYS A 72 28.23 -1.33 -22.69
CA LYS A 72 27.48 -0.21 -22.15
C LYS A 72 26.00 -0.29 -22.51
N ARG A 73 25.66 -0.80 -23.70
CA ARG A 73 24.27 -1.06 -24.12
C ARG A 73 23.60 -2.15 -23.27
N ALA A 74 24.33 -3.21 -22.91
CA ALA A 74 23.80 -4.28 -22.06
C ALA A 74 23.50 -3.78 -20.63
N GLY A 75 24.43 -3.07 -19.99
CA GLY A 75 24.20 -2.51 -18.65
C GLY A 75 23.05 -1.49 -18.62
N LEU A 76 22.89 -0.74 -19.70
CA LEU A 76 21.80 0.21 -19.89
C LEU A 76 20.43 -0.46 -20.05
N LEU A 77 20.35 -1.55 -20.82
CA LEU A 77 19.13 -2.36 -20.92
C LEU A 77 18.71 -2.93 -19.57
N ILE A 78 19.67 -3.46 -18.80
CA ILE A 78 19.43 -3.98 -17.45
C ILE A 78 18.90 -2.86 -16.53
N ALA A 79 19.53 -1.69 -16.53
CA ALA A 79 19.08 -0.54 -15.75
C ALA A 79 17.67 -0.07 -16.15
N THR A 80 17.37 -0.07 -17.45
CA THR A 80 16.06 0.34 -17.98
C THR A 80 14.96 -0.66 -17.58
N LEU A 81 15.23 -1.96 -17.69
CA LEU A 81 14.30 -3.01 -17.24
C LEU A 81 14.08 -2.96 -15.71
N GLY A 82 15.13 -2.72 -14.93
CA GLY A 82 15.02 -2.53 -13.48
C GLY A 82 14.16 -1.32 -13.11
N LEU A 83 14.37 -0.17 -13.76
CA LEU A 83 13.55 1.03 -13.57
C LEU A 83 12.09 0.78 -13.95
N LEU A 84 11.85 0.11 -15.08
CA LEU A 84 10.50 -0.23 -15.52
C LEU A 84 9.80 -1.12 -14.49
N GLY A 85 10.50 -2.13 -13.96
CA GLY A 85 10.00 -3.02 -12.90
C GLY A 85 9.66 -2.28 -11.60
N CYS A 86 10.53 -1.36 -11.15
CA CYS A 86 10.23 -0.51 -9.99
C CYS A 86 9.02 0.40 -10.24
N PHE A 87 8.91 0.95 -11.45
CA PHE A 87 7.83 1.86 -11.79
C PHE A 87 6.47 1.15 -11.88
N SER A 88 6.43 -0.05 -12.47
CA SER A 88 5.23 -0.88 -12.48
C SER A 88 4.85 -1.33 -11.07
N LEU A 89 5.81 -1.65 -10.19
CA LEU A 89 5.52 -1.93 -8.79
C LEU A 89 4.94 -0.73 -8.02
N ILE A 90 5.26 0.50 -8.38
CA ILE A 90 4.71 1.70 -7.72
C ILE A 90 3.33 2.07 -8.28
N ILE A 91 3.14 1.90 -9.59
CA ILE A 91 1.87 2.22 -10.28
C ILE A 91 0.79 1.19 -9.94
N PHE A 92 1.13 -0.10 -10.08
CA PHE A 92 0.19 -1.19 -9.83
C PHE A 92 0.20 -1.62 -8.37
N GLY A 93 1.36 -1.52 -7.69
CA GLY A 93 1.49 -1.85 -6.28
C GLY A 93 1.06 -0.67 -5.40
N GLY A 94 -0.16 -0.69 -4.87
CA GLY A 94 -0.59 0.29 -3.89
C GLY A 94 0.17 0.08 -2.58
N VAL A 95 1.01 1.03 -2.15
CA VAL A 95 1.58 0.96 -0.80
C VAL A 95 0.50 1.35 0.21
N THR A 96 0.03 0.40 1.01
CA THR A 96 -0.83 0.67 2.16
C THR A 96 0.00 0.59 3.43
N VAL A 97 0.07 1.71 4.15
CA VAL A 97 0.63 1.74 5.51
C VAL A 97 -0.49 1.42 6.48
N ASP A 98 -0.15 0.69 7.55
CA ASP A 98 -1.09 0.41 8.64
C ASP A 98 -1.40 1.69 9.41
N GLY A 99 -2.62 2.21 9.25
CA GLY A 99 -3.14 3.35 9.99
C GLY A 99 -4.23 2.97 10.99
N THR A 100 -4.28 1.70 11.41
CA THR A 100 -5.31 1.18 12.32
C THR A 100 -4.95 1.38 13.79
N ASP A 101 -5.97 1.62 14.63
CA ASP A 101 -5.85 1.74 16.08
C ASP A 101 -6.70 0.63 16.71
N CYS A 102 -6.04 -0.48 17.03
CA CYS A 102 -6.67 -1.69 17.53
C CYS A 102 -7.04 -1.64 19.02
N GLU A 103 -6.57 -0.64 19.77
CA GLU A 103 -7.02 -0.43 21.14
C GLU A 103 -8.37 0.28 21.15
N ARG A 104 -8.55 1.24 20.24
CA ARG A 104 -9.75 2.09 20.19
C ARG A 104 -10.87 1.54 19.33
N PHE A 105 -10.55 0.95 18.17
CA PHE A 105 -11.52 0.54 17.17
C PHE A 105 -11.48 -0.98 16.95
N ASN A 106 -12.08 -1.72 17.89
CA ASN A 106 -12.25 -3.16 17.79
C ASN A 106 -13.57 -3.50 17.07
N TYR A 107 -13.49 -4.28 15.99
CA TYR A 107 -14.62 -4.68 15.16
C TYR A 107 -14.89 -6.19 15.19
N ASN A 108 -14.35 -6.93 16.17
CA ASN A 108 -14.56 -8.37 16.31
C ASN A 108 -16.06 -8.72 16.32
N ASP A 109 -16.86 -8.03 17.12
CA ASP A 109 -18.30 -8.31 17.21
C ASP A 109 -19.04 -7.93 15.92
N LYS A 110 -18.65 -6.82 15.30
CA LYS A 110 -19.29 -6.28 14.09
C LYS A 110 -18.98 -7.10 12.84
N MET A 111 -17.76 -7.64 12.73
CA MET A 111 -17.27 -8.34 11.54
C MET A 111 -17.15 -9.85 11.74
N ASN A 112 -17.76 -10.42 12.79
CA ASN A 112 -17.73 -11.85 13.08
C ASN A 112 -16.28 -12.38 13.27
N GLY A 113 -15.44 -11.62 13.95
CA GLY A 113 -14.13 -12.04 14.43
C GLY A 113 -14.22 -13.02 15.61
N GLY A 114 -13.21 -12.99 16.47
CA GLY A 114 -13.08 -13.85 17.64
C GLY A 114 -12.56 -15.25 17.33
N ILE A 115 -12.87 -16.20 18.21
CA ILE A 115 -12.37 -17.58 18.15
C ILE A 115 -13.14 -18.33 17.06
N LYS A 116 -12.40 -19.01 16.18
CA LYS A 116 -12.91 -19.82 15.08
C LYS A 116 -12.29 -21.21 15.10
N GLN A 117 -13.12 -22.21 14.89
CA GLN A 117 -12.67 -23.60 14.75
C GLN A 117 -12.73 -24.00 13.29
N VAL A 118 -11.61 -24.47 12.75
CA VAL A 118 -11.51 -24.99 11.38
C VAL A 118 -10.77 -26.31 11.43
N ASP A 119 -11.42 -27.38 10.98
CA ASP A 119 -10.86 -28.75 10.95
C ASP A 119 -10.23 -29.18 12.30
N GLY A 120 -10.88 -28.82 13.40
CA GLY A 120 -10.41 -29.14 14.76
C GLY A 120 -9.25 -28.28 15.27
N THR A 121 -8.82 -27.29 14.49
CA THR A 121 -7.79 -26.31 14.88
C THR A 121 -8.42 -24.98 15.26
N THR A 122 -8.03 -24.46 16.42
CA THR A 122 -8.48 -23.17 16.93
C THR A 122 -7.65 -22.04 16.32
N TYR A 123 -8.33 -21.08 15.72
CA TYR A 123 -7.77 -19.82 15.23
C TYR A 123 -8.44 -18.64 15.94
N ILE A 124 -7.70 -17.58 16.19
CA ILE A 124 -8.24 -16.33 16.75
C ILE A 124 -8.17 -15.28 15.66
N VAL A 125 -9.32 -14.74 15.30
CA VAL A 125 -9.48 -13.74 14.25
C VAL A 125 -9.74 -12.38 14.89
N ASN A 126 -8.75 -11.50 14.85
CA ASN A 126 -8.85 -10.14 15.37
C ASN A 126 -9.02 -9.13 14.24
N VAL A 127 -9.95 -8.21 14.44
CA VAL A 127 -10.34 -7.19 13.46
C VAL A 127 -10.38 -5.84 14.15
N CYS A 128 -9.61 -4.90 13.61
CA CYS A 128 -9.57 -3.52 14.09
C CYS A 128 -9.50 -2.54 12.92
N GLY A 129 -9.87 -1.29 13.12
CA GLY A 129 -9.78 -0.27 12.05
C GLY A 129 -9.15 1.04 12.47
N SER A 130 -9.15 1.99 11.54
CA SER A 130 -8.62 3.34 11.74
C SER A 130 -9.61 4.30 12.40
N GLY A 131 -10.85 3.88 12.61
CA GLY A 131 -11.99 4.73 12.90
C GLY A 131 -12.55 5.40 11.65
N PRO A 132 -13.81 5.85 11.69
CA PRO A 132 -14.43 6.61 10.60
C PRO A 132 -13.66 7.91 10.37
N ARG A 133 -13.34 8.18 9.10
CA ARG A 133 -12.58 9.37 8.70
C ARG A 133 -13.56 10.49 8.35
N GLY A 134 -14.00 11.24 9.36
CA GLY A 134 -14.65 12.54 9.15
C GLY A 134 -15.86 12.82 10.04
N HIS A 135 -16.30 14.08 10.03
CA HIS A 135 -17.60 14.51 10.54
C HIS A 135 -18.48 14.82 9.33
N GLY A 136 -19.54 14.03 9.08
CA GLY A 136 -20.49 14.26 7.98
C GLY A 136 -21.13 12.98 7.44
N PHE A 137 -22.12 13.13 6.54
CA PHE A 137 -22.93 12.05 5.95
C PHE A 137 -22.16 10.97 5.15
N PHE A 138 -20.84 11.12 4.97
CA PHE A 138 -19.98 10.19 4.22
C PHE A 138 -18.77 9.69 5.02
N ALA A 139 -18.75 9.92 6.34
CA ALA A 139 -17.60 9.60 7.21
C ALA A 139 -17.29 8.09 7.32
N ASP A 140 -18.30 7.25 7.06
CA ASP A 140 -18.26 5.80 7.29
C ASP A 140 -18.01 5.00 6.00
N GLN A 141 -17.68 5.69 4.90
CA GLN A 141 -17.74 5.13 3.56
C GLN A 141 -16.42 4.55 3.02
N ASN A 142 -15.32 4.61 3.78
CA ASN A 142 -14.09 3.92 3.36
C ASN A 142 -13.07 3.79 4.50
N GLU A 143 -13.41 2.97 5.50
CA GLU A 143 -12.53 2.76 6.65
C GLU A 143 -11.47 1.70 6.34
N GLN A 144 -10.21 1.97 6.72
CA GLN A 144 -9.16 0.97 6.65
C GLN A 144 -9.28 0.02 7.84
N VAL A 145 -9.35 -1.27 7.55
CA VAL A 145 -9.47 -2.34 8.54
C VAL A 145 -8.29 -3.29 8.42
N LYS A 146 -7.81 -3.75 9.57
CA LYS A 146 -6.77 -4.75 9.73
C LYS A 146 -7.38 -6.02 10.27
N LEU A 147 -7.19 -7.09 9.52
CA LEU A 147 -7.47 -8.46 9.91
C LEU A 147 -6.18 -9.13 10.35
N VAL A 148 -6.21 -9.82 11.48
CA VAL A 148 -5.10 -10.61 12.02
C VAL A 148 -5.63 -11.98 12.41
N VAL A 149 -5.00 -13.03 11.90
CA VAL A 149 -5.28 -14.42 12.27
C VAL A 149 -4.11 -14.92 13.09
N THR A 150 -4.39 -15.36 14.31
CA THR A 150 -3.40 -16.00 15.19
C THR A 150 -3.78 -17.45 15.48
N ASP A 151 -2.79 -18.23 15.90
CA ASP A 151 -3.04 -19.54 16.50
C ASP A 151 -3.60 -19.40 17.93
N ALA A 152 -3.90 -20.55 18.56
CA ALA A 152 -4.35 -20.64 19.95
C ALA A 152 -3.33 -20.10 20.98
N HIS A 153 -2.05 -20.01 20.61
CA HIS A 153 -0.97 -19.51 21.45
C HIS A 153 -0.71 -18.01 21.25
N GLY A 154 -1.46 -17.35 20.35
CA GLY A 154 -1.32 -15.93 20.01
C GLY A 154 -0.25 -15.61 18.96
N SER A 155 0.35 -16.62 18.31
CA SER A 155 1.31 -16.40 17.22
C SER A 155 0.61 -15.93 15.95
N VAL A 156 1.11 -14.85 15.33
CA VAL A 156 0.53 -14.31 14.11
C VAL A 156 0.83 -15.23 12.92
N LEU A 157 -0.24 -15.77 12.32
CA LEU A 157 -0.20 -16.65 11.16
C LEU A 157 -0.47 -15.90 9.86
N ALA A 158 -1.43 -14.97 9.88
CA ALA A 158 -1.73 -14.13 8.74
C ALA A 158 -2.18 -12.73 9.19
N SER A 159 -1.96 -11.73 8.34
CA SER A 159 -2.62 -10.46 8.51
C SER A 159 -2.92 -9.83 7.15
N ARG A 160 -4.01 -9.08 7.08
CA ARG A 160 -4.48 -8.33 5.90
C ARG A 160 -4.88 -6.92 6.28
N LEU A 161 -4.59 -5.97 5.38
CA LEU A 161 -5.11 -4.61 5.44
C LEU A 161 -6.05 -4.48 4.25
N PHE A 162 -7.25 -3.99 4.49
CA PHE A 162 -8.31 -3.89 3.49
C PHE A 162 -9.24 -2.74 3.86
N PHE A 163 -10.18 -2.42 2.99
CA PHE A 163 -11.14 -1.36 3.21
C PHE A 163 -12.56 -1.91 3.35
N VAL A 164 -13.36 -1.26 4.20
CA VAL A 164 -14.76 -1.62 4.45
C VAL A 164 -15.66 -0.42 4.21
N PHE A 165 -16.82 -0.68 3.63
CA PHE A 165 -17.89 0.29 3.43
C PHE A 165 -19.04 -0.03 4.40
N TRP A 166 -19.18 0.74 5.49
CA TRP A 166 -20.13 0.38 6.54
C TRP A 166 -21.61 0.58 6.16
N ASP A 167 -21.88 1.44 5.17
CA ASP A 167 -23.23 1.68 4.60
C ASP A 167 -23.65 0.59 3.58
N GLY A 168 -22.90 -0.53 3.51
CA GLY A 168 -23.10 -1.62 2.56
C GLY A 168 -24.25 -2.56 2.91
N ARG A 169 -24.47 -3.59 2.08
CA ARG A 169 -25.48 -4.62 2.40
C ARG A 169 -25.08 -5.36 3.68
N PRO A 170 -25.98 -5.47 4.68
CA PRO A 170 -25.65 -6.15 5.92
C PRO A 170 -25.26 -7.62 5.66
N GLY A 171 -24.06 -7.99 6.10
CA GLY A 171 -23.51 -9.34 5.98
C GLY A 171 -22.62 -9.60 4.76
N GLU A 172 -22.39 -8.60 3.90
CA GLU A 172 -21.39 -8.70 2.83
C GLU A 172 -19.99 -8.43 3.38
N ASP A 173 -19.80 -7.41 4.23
CA ASP A 173 -18.49 -7.09 4.82
C ASP A 173 -18.08 -7.95 6.02
N SER A 174 -18.91 -8.90 6.46
CA SER A 174 -18.58 -9.76 7.60
C SER A 174 -17.68 -10.93 7.21
N ILE A 175 -16.79 -11.31 8.12
CA ILE A 175 -15.89 -12.43 7.92
C ILE A 175 -16.69 -13.73 7.98
N LYS A 176 -16.47 -14.59 6.98
CA LYS A 176 -17.10 -15.91 6.89
C LYS A 176 -16.02 -16.98 6.79
N ILE A 177 -16.28 -18.13 7.38
CA ILE A 177 -15.42 -19.30 7.22
C ILE A 177 -16.21 -20.35 6.47
N HIS A 178 -15.66 -20.81 5.36
CA HIS A 178 -16.25 -21.84 4.52
C HIS A 178 -15.15 -22.62 3.82
N ASP A 179 -15.29 -23.94 3.69
CA ASP A 179 -14.34 -24.83 3.01
C ASP A 179 -12.87 -24.58 3.39
N ALA A 180 -12.59 -24.52 4.71
CA ALA A 180 -11.27 -24.23 5.24
C ALA A 180 -10.64 -22.93 4.69
N LYS A 181 -11.48 -21.93 4.40
CA LYS A 181 -11.06 -20.59 3.96
C LYS A 181 -11.77 -19.53 4.78
N LEU A 182 -11.01 -18.54 5.23
CA LEU A 182 -11.55 -17.30 5.76
C LEU A 182 -11.79 -16.35 4.60
N ILE A 183 -13.04 -15.96 4.42
CA ILE A 183 -13.54 -15.08 3.37
C ILE A 183 -13.79 -13.71 4.00
N TYR A 184 -13.27 -12.67 3.38
CA TYR A 184 -13.51 -11.27 3.75
C TYR A 184 -13.72 -10.43 2.49
N PHE A 185 -14.31 -9.25 2.62
CA PHE A 185 -14.55 -8.35 1.50
C PHE A 185 -13.67 -7.10 1.64
N ASP A 186 -12.96 -6.75 0.58
CA ASP A 186 -12.14 -5.53 0.44
C ASP A 186 -12.83 -4.57 -0.53
N ALA A 187 -13.44 -3.53 0.03
CA ALA A 187 -14.19 -2.51 -0.70
C ALA A 187 -13.32 -1.61 -1.59
N ALA A 188 -11.98 -1.73 -1.53
CA ALA A 188 -11.11 -0.95 -2.40
C ALA A 188 -10.96 -1.55 -3.81
N ASP A 189 -11.50 -2.75 -4.09
CA ASP A 189 -11.56 -3.31 -5.44
C ASP A 189 -13.01 -3.32 -5.98
N GLU A 190 -13.23 -2.59 -7.07
CA GLU A 190 -14.57 -2.33 -7.66
C GLU A 190 -15.14 -3.54 -8.42
N TYR A 191 -14.30 -4.47 -8.88
CA TYR A 191 -14.70 -5.62 -9.72
C TYR A 191 -14.64 -6.99 -9.01
N ASP A 192 -13.79 -7.14 -7.98
CA ASP A 192 -13.66 -8.38 -7.20
C ASP A 192 -13.26 -8.06 -5.76
N SER A 193 -14.26 -7.69 -4.96
CA SER A 193 -14.06 -7.34 -3.56
C SER A 193 -13.86 -8.57 -2.67
N LYS A 194 -14.16 -9.78 -3.15
CA LYS A 194 -14.10 -10.99 -2.31
C LYS A 194 -12.66 -11.51 -2.21
N ARG A 195 -12.13 -11.55 -1.00
CA ARG A 195 -10.78 -12.05 -0.71
C ARG A 195 -10.83 -13.26 0.22
N THR A 196 -9.81 -14.10 0.13
CA THR A 196 -9.74 -15.34 0.91
C THR A 196 -8.36 -15.58 1.51
N ILE A 197 -8.34 -16.12 2.73
CA ILE A 197 -7.15 -16.66 3.40
C ILE A 197 -7.40 -18.15 3.59
N SER A 198 -6.49 -19.00 3.12
CA SER A 198 -6.56 -20.44 3.38
C SER A 198 -6.37 -20.71 4.87
N MET A 199 -7.04 -21.74 5.38
CA MET A 199 -6.85 -22.26 6.73
C MET A 199 -6.36 -23.72 6.61
N PRO A 200 -5.17 -24.05 7.12
CA PRO A 200 -4.19 -23.16 7.74
C PRO A 200 -3.62 -22.11 6.74
N PRO A 201 -3.21 -20.93 7.22
CA PRO A 201 -2.53 -19.94 6.40
C PRO A 201 -1.26 -20.48 5.75
N THR A 202 -0.95 -20.00 4.56
CA THR A 202 0.23 -20.44 3.82
C THR A 202 1.52 -19.87 4.40
N ILE A 203 2.66 -20.44 4.00
CA ILE A 203 3.99 -19.91 4.38
C ILE A 203 4.15 -18.45 3.91
N ILE A 204 3.58 -18.10 2.75
CA ILE A 204 3.60 -16.73 2.21
C ILE A 204 2.80 -15.80 3.13
N ASP A 205 1.65 -16.25 3.63
CA ASP A 205 0.83 -15.48 4.58
C ASP A 205 1.58 -15.20 5.88
N TRP A 206 2.33 -16.20 6.35
CA TRP A 206 3.15 -16.08 7.55
C TRP A 206 4.30 -15.08 7.36
N VAL A 207 5.00 -15.12 6.22
CA VAL A 207 6.08 -14.16 5.92
C VAL A 207 5.51 -12.75 5.79
N THR A 208 4.44 -12.58 5.01
CA THR A 208 3.81 -11.27 4.75
C THR A 208 3.14 -10.67 5.97
N ALA A 209 2.74 -11.48 6.95
CA ALA A 209 2.22 -11.00 8.22
C ALA A 209 3.26 -10.21 9.04
N ARG A 210 4.56 -10.44 8.81
CA ARG A 210 5.68 -9.83 9.55
C ARG A 210 6.26 -8.60 8.86
N ILE A 211 5.77 -8.25 7.66
CA ILE A 211 6.23 -7.08 6.92
C ILE A 211 5.31 -5.89 7.25
N PRO A 212 5.84 -4.79 7.82
CA PRO A 212 5.03 -3.63 8.22
C PRO A 212 4.53 -2.79 7.03
N ILE A 213 5.10 -2.99 5.84
CA ILE A 213 4.75 -2.29 4.60
C ILE A 213 4.16 -3.32 3.65
N ARG A 214 2.91 -3.12 3.21
CA ARG A 214 2.27 -4.02 2.26
C ARG A 214 2.10 -3.37 0.90
N LEU A 215 2.59 -4.09 -0.11
CA LEU A 215 2.30 -3.84 -1.51
C LEU A 215 0.94 -4.48 -1.80
N ARG A 216 -0.02 -3.66 -2.22
CA ARG A 216 -1.36 -4.05 -2.69
C ARG A 216 -1.30 -4.30 -4.18
#